data_AF-A0A9D2PA35-F1
#
_entry.id   AF-A0A9D2PA35-F1
#
_cell.length_a   1.000
_cell.length_b   1.000
_cell.length_c   1.000
_cell.angle_alpha   90.00
_cell.angle_beta   90.00
_cell.angle_gamma   90.00
#
_symmetry.space_group_name_H-M   'P 1'
#
loop_
_entity.id
_entity.type
_entity.pdbx_description
1 polymer ?
#
loop_
_entity_poly.entity_id
_entity_poly.type
_entity_poly.pdbx_seq_one_letter_code
_entity_poly.pdbx_strand_id
1 'polypeptide(L)'
;IVYTGMTESEEALLFAQQTGESARLTPGDKMRAMIYGGDPECMAFLKATESVGLKLDYAQRRGKYRLGCIGTAFEEFKRVGADLYKEALSMIVAAWHGDPESLRAETVQSVIRFIELYHDEYDSRRLITRLHKTDPLTIYREGQAMGVNMAGYKKYLYQVYCIYNGSSKKKVLPMKF
;
A
#
# COMPACT_ATOMS: atom_id res chain seq x y z
N ILE A 1 -35.73 2.33 23.22
CA ILE A 1 -35.55 3.79 23.13
C ILE A 1 -34.67 4.03 21.92
N VAL A 2 -35.24 4.59 20.85
CA VAL A 2 -34.54 4.87 19.60
C VAL A 2 -33.67 6.11 19.85
N TYR A 3 -32.35 5.98 19.68
CA TYR A 3 -31.43 7.12 19.77
C TYR A 3 -31.66 8.02 18.54
N THR A 4 -32.52 9.03 18.63
CA THR A 4 -32.65 10.06 17.59
C THR A 4 -31.92 11.31 18.04
N GLY A 5 -30.79 11.60 17.39
CA GLY A 5 -29.96 12.77 17.66
C GLY A 5 -28.54 12.73 17.10
N MET A 6 -28.12 11.64 16.46
CA MET A 6 -26.81 11.57 15.79
C MET A 6 -26.91 12.10 14.36
N THR A 7 -25.90 12.83 13.93
CA THR A 7 -25.70 13.16 12.52
C THR A 7 -25.29 11.91 11.75
N GLU A 8 -25.55 11.83 10.44
CA GLU A 8 -25.13 10.70 9.61
C GLU A 8 -23.61 10.40 9.70
N SER A 9 -22.80 11.44 9.95
CA SER A 9 -21.35 11.32 10.16
C SER A 9 -21.03 10.59 11.47
N GLU A 10 -21.71 10.93 12.56
CA GLU A 10 -21.54 10.28 13.86
C GLU A 10 -22.04 8.84 13.84
N GLU A 11 -23.13 8.57 13.11
CA GLU A 11 -23.64 7.22 12.90
C GLU A 11 -22.63 6.34 12.14
N ALA A 12 -21.93 6.88 11.14
CA ALA A 12 -20.90 6.14 10.40
C ALA A 12 -19.67 5.82 11.27
N LEU A 13 -19.24 6.74 12.14
CA LEU A 13 -18.16 6.45 13.10
C LEU A 13 -18.57 5.36 14.09
N LEU A 14 -19.80 5.43 14.61
CA LEU A 14 -20.34 4.42 15.50
C LEU A 14 -20.39 3.05 14.80
N PHE A 15 -20.83 3.00 13.54
CA PHE A 15 -20.84 1.80 12.72
C PHE A 15 -19.44 1.20 12.56
N ALA A 16 -18.42 2.02 12.32
CA ALA A 16 -17.03 1.57 12.21
C ALA A 16 -16.46 0.97 13.52
N GLN A 17 -17.03 1.34 14.67
CA GLN A 17 -16.62 0.88 16.00
C GLN A 17 -17.37 -0.37 16.48
N GLN A 18 -18.50 -0.73 15.86
CA GLN A 18 -19.29 -1.89 16.26
C GLN A 18 -18.52 -3.20 16.05
N THR A 19 -18.23 -3.90 17.15
CA THR A 19 -17.59 -5.23 17.16
C THR A 19 -18.55 -6.36 17.54
N GLY A 20 -19.85 -6.10 17.72
CA GLY A 20 -20.83 -7.07 18.22
C GLY A 20 -22.23 -6.94 17.60
N GLU A 21 -22.88 -8.10 17.41
CA GLU A 21 -24.22 -8.44 16.87
C GLU A 21 -24.44 -8.37 15.35
N SER A 22 -23.75 -7.51 14.59
CA SER A 22 -23.84 -7.46 13.12
C SER A 22 -22.69 -8.22 12.42
N ALA A 23 -22.83 -8.55 11.13
CA ALA A 23 -21.76 -9.17 10.34
C ALA A 23 -20.43 -8.41 10.51
N ARG A 24 -19.31 -9.13 10.69
CA ARG A 24 -17.98 -8.50 10.86
C ARG A 24 -17.69 -7.58 9.66
N LEU A 25 -17.46 -6.31 9.95
CA LEU A 25 -17.03 -5.33 8.95
C LEU A 25 -15.73 -5.77 8.29
N THR A 26 -15.69 -5.74 6.96
CA THR A 26 -14.42 -5.89 6.26
C THR A 26 -13.54 -4.65 6.52
N PRO A 27 -12.20 -4.76 6.39
CA PRO A 27 -11.34 -3.58 6.46
C PRO A 27 -11.74 -2.45 5.49
N GLY A 28 -12.29 -2.81 4.33
CA GLY A 28 -12.82 -1.85 3.35
C GLY A 28 -14.06 -1.12 3.86
N ASP A 29 -15.03 -1.84 4.42
CA ASP A 29 -16.25 -1.24 4.99
C ASP A 29 -15.93 -0.33 6.17
N LYS A 30 -15.04 -0.78 7.06
CA LYS A 30 -14.57 0.04 8.20
C LYS A 30 -13.88 1.31 7.72
N MET A 31 -12.95 1.21 6.77
CA MET A 31 -12.27 2.38 6.21
C MET A 31 -13.28 3.36 5.57
N ARG A 32 -14.24 2.84 4.79
CA ARG A 32 -15.27 3.66 4.15
C ARG A 32 -16.11 4.42 5.17
N ALA A 33 -16.51 3.75 6.26
CA ALA A 33 -17.28 4.36 7.34
C ALA A 33 -16.48 5.42 8.10
N MET A 34 -15.20 5.15 8.42
CA MET A 34 -14.31 6.13 9.08
C MET A 34 -14.09 7.38 8.22
N ILE A 35 -13.89 7.21 6.90
CA ILE A 35 -13.76 8.32 5.95
C ILE A 35 -15.06 9.13 5.88
N TYR A 36 -16.21 8.46 5.77
CA TYR A 36 -17.51 9.12 5.74
C TYR A 36 -17.77 9.91 7.02
N GLY A 37 -17.39 9.34 8.17
CA GLY A 37 -17.46 9.97 9.47
C GLY A 37 -16.45 11.09 9.72
N GLY A 38 -15.58 11.39 8.75
CA GLY A 38 -14.62 12.50 8.84
C GLY A 38 -13.39 12.23 9.72
N ASP A 39 -13.03 10.96 9.96
CA ASP A 39 -11.83 10.63 10.74
C ASP A 39 -10.58 11.28 10.12
N PRO A 40 -9.83 12.14 10.85
CA PRO A 40 -8.73 12.89 10.28
C PRO A 40 -7.61 12.04 9.69
N GLU A 41 -7.31 10.89 10.29
CA GLU A 41 -6.23 10.00 9.87
C GLU A 41 -6.62 9.25 8.58
N CYS A 42 -7.83 8.69 8.53
CA CYS A 42 -8.36 8.04 7.34
C CYS A 42 -8.55 9.05 6.18
N MET A 43 -8.95 10.29 6.47
CA MET A 43 -9.06 11.36 5.46
C MET A 43 -7.69 11.79 4.93
N ALA A 44 -6.66 11.87 5.79
CA ALA A 44 -5.29 12.15 5.35
C ALA A 44 -4.75 11.03 4.46
N PHE A 45 -4.99 9.77 4.84
CA PHE A 45 -4.66 8.59 4.02
C PHE A 45 -5.35 8.61 2.65
N LEU A 46 -6.66 8.91 2.62
CA LEU A 46 -7.42 9.03 1.37
C LEU A 46 -6.80 10.10 0.47
N LYS A 47 -6.60 11.31 1.00
CA LYS A 47 -6.01 12.44 0.25
C LYS A 47 -4.61 12.11 -0.27
N ALA A 48 -3.77 11.48 0.55
CA ALA A 48 -2.44 11.05 0.13
C ALA A 48 -2.51 10.05 -1.04
N THR A 49 -3.41 9.07 -0.95
CA THR A 49 -3.62 8.06 -2.00
C THR A 49 -4.19 8.67 -3.28
N GLU A 50 -5.15 9.58 -3.18
CA GLU A 50 -5.73 10.26 -4.35
C GLU A 50 -4.75 11.23 -5.02
N SER A 51 -3.86 11.86 -4.24
CA SER A 51 -2.84 12.78 -4.78
C SER A 51 -1.85 12.12 -5.75
N VAL A 52 -1.66 10.79 -5.65
CA VAL A 52 -0.83 10.00 -6.55
C VAL A 52 -1.64 9.34 -7.69
N GLY A 53 -2.91 9.70 -7.83
CA GLY A 53 -3.80 9.23 -8.90
C GLY A 53 -4.47 7.87 -8.64
N LEU A 54 -4.37 7.34 -7.41
CA LEU A 54 -5.01 6.08 -7.02
C LEU A 54 -6.36 6.31 -6.35
N LYS A 55 -7.25 5.31 -6.43
CA LYS A 55 -8.54 5.31 -5.73
C LYS A 55 -8.64 4.09 -4.83
N LEU A 56 -9.17 4.26 -3.62
CA LEU A 56 -9.42 3.13 -2.73
C LEU A 56 -10.50 2.21 -3.32
N ASP A 57 -10.26 0.90 -3.26
CA ASP A 57 -11.17 -0.13 -3.73
C ASP A 57 -11.77 -0.90 -2.57
N TYR A 58 -12.80 -0.31 -1.96
CA TYR A 58 -13.49 -0.88 -0.80
C TYR A 58 -14.10 -2.26 -1.09
N ALA A 59 -14.44 -2.53 -2.35
CA ALA A 59 -15.10 -3.77 -2.77
C ALA A 59 -14.14 -4.79 -3.39
N GLN A 60 -12.82 -4.54 -3.36
CA GLN A 60 -11.80 -5.44 -3.91
C GLN A 60 -12.06 -5.87 -5.37
N ARG A 61 -12.63 -4.98 -6.19
CA ARG A 61 -13.00 -5.30 -7.58
C ARG A 61 -11.80 -5.53 -8.49
N ARG A 62 -10.59 -5.12 -8.06
CA ARG A 62 -9.32 -5.23 -8.79
C ARG A 62 -9.40 -4.56 -10.16
N GLY A 63 -9.06 -3.27 -10.21
CA GLY A 63 -9.07 -2.50 -11.44
C GLY A 63 -7.86 -1.58 -11.58
N LYS A 64 -7.71 -0.98 -12.76
CA LYS A 64 -6.62 -0.04 -13.02
C LYS A 64 -6.69 1.14 -12.05
N TYR A 65 -5.55 1.51 -11.45
CA TYR A 65 -5.43 2.57 -10.44
C TYR A 65 -6.29 2.39 -9.18
N ARG A 66 -6.67 1.14 -8.85
CA ARG A 66 -7.50 0.83 -7.70
C ARG A 66 -6.70 0.12 -6.61
N LEU A 67 -6.51 0.80 -5.47
CA LEU A 67 -5.80 0.27 -4.32
C LEU A 67 -6.74 -0.57 -3.44
N GLY A 68 -6.70 -1.88 -3.65
CA GLY A 68 -7.48 -2.85 -2.87
C GLY A 68 -6.88 -3.21 -1.53
N CYS A 69 -5.54 -3.19 -1.37
CA CYS A 69 -4.87 -3.54 -0.11
C CYS A 69 -4.96 -2.44 0.97
N ILE A 70 -6.16 -1.90 1.20
CA ILE A 70 -6.45 -0.74 2.08
C ILE A 70 -5.84 -0.90 3.47
N GLY A 71 -6.04 -2.06 4.12
CA GLY A 71 -5.51 -2.30 5.47
C GLY A 71 -3.98 -2.17 5.53
N THR A 72 -3.28 -2.90 4.64
CA THR A 72 -1.82 -2.85 4.55
C THR A 72 -1.31 -1.45 4.19
N ALA A 73 -1.93 -0.80 3.20
CA ALA A 73 -1.53 0.53 2.77
C ALA A 73 -1.73 1.57 3.89
N PHE A 74 -2.82 1.46 4.65
CA PHE A 74 -3.09 2.34 5.78
C PHE A 74 -2.11 2.11 6.94
N GLU A 75 -1.78 0.86 7.25
CA GLU A 75 -0.75 0.53 8.25
C GLU A 75 0.62 1.09 7.86
N GLU A 76 1.02 0.95 6.61
CA GLU A 76 2.26 1.52 6.12
C GLU A 76 2.23 3.05 6.11
N PHE A 77 1.12 3.68 5.69
CA PHE A 77 0.93 5.14 5.76
C PHE A 77 1.13 5.70 7.16
N LYS A 78 0.52 5.09 8.18
CA LYS A 78 0.67 5.52 9.58
C LYS A 78 2.11 5.37 10.07
N ARG A 79 2.83 4.38 9.55
CA ARG A 79 4.17 4.03 10.00
C ARG A 79 5.25 4.93 9.38
N VAL A 80 5.16 5.22 8.09
CA VAL A 80 6.18 6.03 7.37
C VAL A 80 5.80 7.49 7.19
N GLY A 81 4.55 7.85 7.47
CA GLY A 81 4.02 9.17 7.22
C GLY A 81 3.65 9.40 5.75
N ALA A 82 3.02 10.54 5.49
CA ALA A 82 2.42 10.82 4.18
C ALA A 82 3.45 10.94 3.05
N ASP A 83 4.63 11.51 3.31
CA ASP A 83 5.57 11.83 2.23
C ASP A 83 6.23 10.59 1.64
N LEU A 84 6.81 9.72 2.47
CA LEU A 84 7.37 8.44 2.00
C LEU A 84 6.30 7.52 1.40
N TYR A 85 5.09 7.52 1.97
CA TYR A 85 3.97 6.77 1.42
C TYR A 85 3.61 7.22 0.00
N LYS A 86 3.43 8.54 -0.21
CA LYS A 86 3.15 9.11 -1.54
C LYS A 86 4.30 8.86 -2.51
N GLU A 87 5.54 9.01 -2.07
CA GLU A 87 6.73 8.78 -2.89
C GLU A 87 6.75 7.33 -3.40
N ALA A 88 6.59 6.36 -2.50
CA ALA A 88 6.57 4.95 -2.84
C ALA A 88 5.43 4.59 -3.80
N LEU A 89 4.21 5.06 -3.53
CA LEU A 89 3.09 4.81 -4.45
C LEU A 89 3.28 5.49 -5.80
N SER A 90 3.89 6.67 -5.84
CA SER A 90 4.25 7.34 -7.10
C SER A 90 5.24 6.51 -7.91
N MET A 91 6.20 5.83 -7.26
CA MET A 91 7.12 4.92 -7.96
C MET A 91 6.38 3.73 -8.58
N ILE A 92 5.43 3.12 -7.84
CA ILE A 92 4.60 2.02 -8.33
C ILE A 92 3.77 2.48 -9.55
N VAL A 93 3.08 3.62 -9.41
CA VAL A 93 2.24 4.18 -10.47
C VAL A 93 3.07 4.57 -11.70
N ALA A 94 4.24 5.16 -11.52
CA ALA A 94 5.13 5.52 -12.61
C ALA A 94 5.70 4.29 -13.34
N ALA A 95 5.96 3.20 -12.62
CA ALA A 95 6.51 1.97 -13.20
C ALA A 95 5.46 1.16 -13.97
N TRP A 96 4.26 1.00 -13.40
CA TRP A 96 3.26 0.04 -13.90
C TRP A 96 1.93 0.67 -14.33
N HIS A 97 1.81 2.00 -14.31
CA HIS A 97 0.64 2.74 -14.80
C HIS A 97 -0.69 2.25 -14.23
N GLY A 98 -0.68 1.92 -12.92
CA GLY A 98 -1.85 1.48 -12.19
C GLY A 98 -2.30 0.05 -12.49
N ASP A 99 -1.41 -0.82 -12.99
CA ASP A 99 -1.69 -2.26 -13.15
C ASP A 99 -2.24 -2.88 -11.83
N PRO A 100 -3.37 -3.63 -11.85
CA PRO A 100 -3.94 -4.22 -10.63
C PRO A 100 -3.00 -5.16 -9.86
N GLU A 101 -2.08 -5.87 -10.54
CA GLU A 101 -1.10 -6.74 -9.89
C GLU A 101 0.02 -5.94 -9.21
N SER A 102 0.25 -4.69 -9.61
CA SER A 102 1.22 -3.79 -8.96
C SER A 102 0.74 -3.26 -7.60
N LEU A 103 -0.57 -3.28 -7.34
CA LEU A 103 -1.21 -2.73 -6.14
C LEU A 103 -1.56 -3.81 -5.10
N ARG A 104 -0.91 -4.97 -5.18
CA ARG A 104 -0.98 -6.03 -4.17
C ARG A 104 -0.35 -5.57 -2.86
N ALA A 105 -0.82 -6.15 -1.75
CA ALA A 105 -0.32 -5.83 -0.42
C ALA A 105 1.19 -6.02 -0.31
N GLU A 106 1.71 -7.12 -0.86
CA GLU A 106 3.13 -7.47 -0.85
C GLU A 106 3.98 -6.45 -1.62
N THR A 107 3.50 -6.03 -2.80
CA THR A 107 4.19 -5.05 -3.64
C THR A 107 4.17 -3.66 -3.00
N VAL A 108 3.01 -3.20 -2.53
CA VAL A 108 2.89 -1.89 -1.85
C VAL A 108 3.77 -1.84 -0.61
N GLN A 109 3.68 -2.86 0.25
CA GLN A 109 4.51 -2.94 1.45
C GLN A 109 6.00 -2.99 1.12
N SER A 110 6.42 -3.86 0.19
CA SER A 110 7.84 -4.03 -0.13
C SER A 110 8.45 -2.77 -0.77
N VAL A 111 7.73 -2.06 -1.64
CA VAL A 111 8.21 -0.81 -2.23
C VAL A 111 8.29 0.30 -1.18
N ILE A 112 7.28 0.46 -0.31
CA ILE A 112 7.34 1.44 0.79
C ILE A 112 8.54 1.18 1.69
N ARG A 113 8.75 -0.08 2.10
CA ARG A 113 9.88 -0.50 2.94
C ARG A 113 11.21 -0.29 2.24
N PHE A 114 11.28 -0.49 0.92
CA PHE A 114 12.48 -0.22 0.13
C PHE A 114 12.81 1.27 0.08
N ILE A 115 11.83 2.12 -0.21
CA ILE A 115 12.01 3.58 -0.26
C ILE A 115 12.47 4.12 1.10
N GLU A 116 11.85 3.66 2.19
CA GLU A 116 12.25 4.04 3.54
C GLU A 116 13.68 3.58 3.88
N LEU A 117 14.02 2.33 3.59
CA LEU A 117 15.32 1.74 3.96
C LEU A 117 16.51 2.33 3.20
N TYR A 118 16.26 2.81 1.99
CA TYR A 118 17.27 3.38 1.10
C TYR A 118 16.99 4.85 0.77
N HIS A 119 16.26 5.56 1.64
CA HIS A 119 15.99 6.99 1.48
C HIS A 119 17.30 7.75 1.23
N ASP A 120 17.27 8.72 0.32
CA ASP A 120 18.43 9.48 -0.19
C ASP A 120 19.56 8.68 -0.88
N GLU A 121 19.53 7.34 -0.86
CA GLU A 121 20.57 6.48 -1.48
C GLU A 121 20.15 5.91 -2.84
N TYR A 122 18.85 5.61 -3.00
CA TYR A 122 18.34 5.02 -4.24
C TYR A 122 18.14 6.06 -5.35
N ASP A 123 18.32 5.65 -6.60
CA ASP A 123 18.00 6.47 -7.77
C ASP A 123 16.56 6.18 -8.23
N SER A 124 15.66 7.15 -8.10
CA SER A 124 14.24 6.98 -8.43
C SER A 124 14.00 6.63 -9.90
N ARG A 125 14.77 7.23 -10.84
CA ARG A 125 14.64 6.90 -12.27
C ARG A 125 15.06 5.46 -12.54
N ARG A 126 16.12 5.02 -11.87
CA ARG A 126 16.56 3.62 -11.95
C ARG A 126 15.50 2.67 -11.40
N LEU A 127 14.94 2.96 -10.23
CA LEU A 127 13.90 2.13 -9.64
C LEU A 127 12.72 1.98 -10.60
N ILE A 128 12.16 3.10 -11.09
CA ILE A 128 11.05 3.09 -12.05
C ILE A 128 11.41 2.27 -13.29
N THR A 129 12.59 2.52 -13.89
CA THR A 129 13.02 1.81 -15.11
C THR A 129 13.17 0.31 -14.89
N ARG A 130 13.63 -0.11 -13.71
CA ARG A 130 13.80 -1.52 -13.37
C ARG A 130 12.45 -2.20 -13.12
N LEU A 131 11.60 -1.58 -12.30
CA LEU A 131 10.25 -2.09 -12.03
C LEU A 131 9.42 -2.18 -13.32
N HIS A 132 9.47 -1.17 -14.18
CA HIS A 132 8.74 -1.15 -15.46
C HIS A 132 9.08 -2.32 -16.38
N LYS A 133 10.31 -2.83 -16.31
CA LYS A 133 10.78 -3.98 -17.12
C LYS A 133 10.42 -5.33 -16.52
N THR A 134 9.76 -5.36 -15.38
CA THR A 134 9.40 -6.56 -14.64
C THR A 134 7.89 -6.64 -14.53
N ASP A 135 7.32 -7.82 -14.78
CA ASP A 135 5.91 -8.11 -14.47
C ASP A 135 5.68 -7.85 -12.97
N PRO A 136 4.73 -6.97 -12.58
CA PRO A 136 4.49 -6.66 -11.17
C PRO A 136 4.17 -7.91 -10.32
N LEU A 137 3.61 -8.96 -10.93
CA LEU A 137 3.30 -10.22 -10.25
C LEU A 137 4.56 -11.02 -9.87
N THR A 138 5.72 -10.71 -10.46
CA THR A 138 7.01 -11.35 -10.14
C THR A 138 7.38 -11.17 -8.67
N ILE A 139 7.15 -9.98 -8.08
CA ILE A 139 7.46 -9.73 -6.66
C ILE A 139 6.72 -10.73 -5.76
N TYR A 140 5.42 -10.94 -6.02
CA TYR A 140 4.62 -11.92 -5.27
C TYR A 140 5.10 -13.35 -5.53
N ARG A 141 5.28 -13.74 -6.80
CA ARG A 141 5.66 -15.11 -7.18
C ARG A 141 6.99 -15.53 -6.59
N GLU A 142 8.03 -14.71 -6.76
CA GLU A 142 9.38 -15.01 -6.27
C GLU A 142 9.46 -14.92 -4.74
N GLY A 143 8.80 -13.92 -4.14
CA GLY A 143 8.71 -13.83 -2.69
C GLY A 143 7.99 -15.02 -2.05
N GLN A 144 6.95 -15.57 -2.70
CA GLN A 144 6.31 -16.79 -2.24
C GLN A 144 7.22 -18.02 -2.40
N ALA A 145 7.94 -18.13 -3.53
CA ALA A 145 8.86 -19.23 -3.80
C ALA A 145 10.03 -19.32 -2.80
N MET A 146 10.39 -18.21 -2.14
CA MET A 146 11.40 -18.21 -1.09
C MET A 146 11.02 -19.00 0.17
N GLY A 147 9.73 -19.32 0.38
CA GLY A 147 9.28 -20.10 1.53
C GLY A 147 9.73 -19.52 2.88
N VAL A 148 10.31 -20.37 3.73
CA VAL A 148 10.81 -19.99 5.08
C VAL A 148 12.22 -19.40 5.08
N ASN A 149 12.90 -19.33 3.92
CA ASN A 149 14.27 -18.78 3.83
C ASN A 149 14.31 -17.30 4.22
N MET A 150 13.19 -16.59 4.06
CA MET A 150 13.05 -15.21 4.52
C MET A 150 11.61 -14.96 4.98
N ALA A 151 11.44 -14.59 6.24
CA ALA A 151 10.13 -14.50 6.88
C ALA A 151 9.39 -13.18 6.59
N GLY A 152 8.06 -13.26 6.53
CA GLY A 152 7.17 -12.11 6.47
C GLY A 152 7.38 -11.23 5.23
N TYR A 153 7.41 -9.91 5.42
CA TYR A 153 7.54 -8.95 4.33
C TYR A 153 8.92 -8.96 3.66
N LYS A 154 9.96 -9.42 4.38
CA LYS A 154 11.36 -9.34 3.91
C LYS A 154 11.57 -10.07 2.59
N LYS A 155 10.87 -11.19 2.36
CA LYS A 155 10.97 -11.96 1.11
C LYS A 155 10.47 -11.19 -0.12
N TYR A 156 9.53 -10.28 0.06
CA TYR A 156 9.03 -9.41 -1.01
C TYR A 156 9.92 -8.17 -1.18
N LEU A 157 10.37 -7.58 -0.06
CA LEU A 157 11.39 -6.52 -0.07
C LEU A 157 12.67 -6.97 -0.78
N TYR A 158 13.08 -8.21 -0.58
CA TYR A 158 14.21 -8.82 -1.28
C TYR A 158 14.03 -8.84 -2.79
N GLN A 159 12.82 -9.10 -3.30
CA GLN A 159 12.58 -9.03 -4.74
C GLN A 159 12.72 -7.60 -5.27
N VAL A 160 12.19 -6.60 -4.57
CA VAL A 160 12.35 -5.18 -4.96
C VAL A 160 13.85 -4.79 -4.96
N TYR A 161 14.59 -5.19 -3.94
CA TYR A 161 16.03 -4.99 -3.84
C TYR A 161 16.79 -5.64 -5.03
N CYS A 162 16.49 -6.90 -5.34
CA CYS A 162 17.06 -7.62 -6.48
C CYS A 162 16.72 -6.96 -7.81
N ILE A 163 15.47 -6.51 -8.01
CA ILE A 163 15.04 -5.81 -9.22
C ILE A 163 15.80 -4.49 -9.38
N TYR A 164 15.92 -3.69 -8.31
CA TYR A 164 16.66 -2.42 -8.35
C TYR A 164 18.14 -2.60 -8.73
N ASN A 165 18.81 -3.55 -8.07
CA ASN A 165 20.23 -3.80 -8.29
C ASN A 165 20.46 -4.44 -9.67
N GLY A 166 19.68 -5.46 -10.02
CA GLY A 166 19.85 -6.25 -11.24
C GLY A 166 21.30 -6.72 -11.42
N SER A 167 21.75 -6.82 -12.67
CA SER A 167 23.13 -7.22 -13.01
C SER A 167 24.16 -6.07 -13.06
N SER A 168 23.76 -4.83 -12.79
CA SER A 168 24.64 -3.66 -12.96
C SER A 168 25.56 -3.51 -11.76
N LYS A 169 26.87 -3.35 -12.00
CA LYS A 169 27.86 -3.03 -10.94
C LYS A 169 27.85 -1.56 -10.48
N LYS A 170 27.18 -0.68 -11.23
CA LYS A 170 27.06 0.76 -10.90
C LYS A 170 25.77 1.02 -10.09
N LYS A 171 25.85 1.94 -9.12
CA LYS A 171 24.73 2.35 -8.23
C LYS A 171 24.01 1.18 -7.55
N VAL A 172 24.80 0.21 -7.09
CA VAL A 172 24.29 -0.95 -6.33
C VAL A 172 24.09 -0.52 -4.90
N LEU A 173 22.96 -0.91 -4.31
CA LEU A 173 22.70 -0.75 -2.88
C LEU A 173 23.17 -1.99 -2.13
N PRO A 174 23.77 -1.85 -0.93
CA PRO A 174 24.07 -2.98 -0.05
C PRO A 174 22.79 -3.52 0.57
N MET A 175 22.76 -4.79 0.97
CA MET A 175 21.62 -5.38 1.67
C MET A 175 21.62 -4.96 3.15
N LYS A 176 20.49 -4.42 3.64
CA LYS A 176 20.36 -3.85 5.00
C LYS A 176 19.36 -4.56 5.93
N PHE A 177 18.77 -5.70 5.55
CA PHE A 177 17.66 -6.33 6.28
C PHE A 177 17.74 -7.86 6.34
#